data_AF-A0A920DU10-F1
#
_entry.id   AF-A0A920DU10-F1
#
_cell.length_a   1.000
_cell.length_b   1.000
_cell.length_c   1.000
_cell.angle_alpha   90.00
_cell.angle_beta   90.00
_cell.angle_gamma   90.00
#
_symmetry.space_group_name_H-M   'P 1'
#
loop_
_entity.id
_entity.type
_entity.pdbx_description
1 polymer ?
#
loop_
_entity_poly.entity_id
_entity_poly.type
_entity_poly.pdbx_seq_one_letter_code
_entity_poly.pdbx_strand_id
1 'polypeptide(L)'
;MSDEAAIAIGLIENIQREDLNPVEEGLGLKRLQDEFGLSQEQVAEAVGRSRSAVANMLRLLSLESEVLGMLERSELDAGHAKVLLALSGGDQVRAARNVCKRQLSVRQTEALVRGWGQKPRPSRRLTPTSAGWRPT
;
A
#
# COMPACT_ATOMS: atom_id res chain seq x y z
N MET A 1 -33.91 -17.72 -6.42
CA MET A 1 -32.82 -16.96 -5.79
C MET A 1 -33.39 -16.32 -4.55
N SER A 2 -32.68 -16.33 -3.41
CA SER A 2 -33.11 -15.57 -2.23
C SER A 2 -32.72 -14.10 -2.39
N ASP A 3 -33.35 -13.21 -1.62
CA ASP A 3 -33.05 -11.79 -1.66
C ASP A 3 -31.59 -11.53 -1.27
N GLU A 4 -31.04 -12.28 -0.30
CA GLU A 4 -29.63 -12.18 0.12
C GLU A 4 -28.67 -12.57 -1.01
N ALA A 5 -29.01 -13.61 -1.79
CA ALA A 5 -28.19 -14.01 -2.93
C ALA A 5 -28.20 -12.94 -4.03
N ALA A 6 -29.34 -12.28 -4.26
CA ALA A 6 -29.44 -11.19 -5.22
C ALA A 6 -28.61 -9.96 -4.78
N ILE A 7 -28.64 -9.62 -3.49
CA ILE A 7 -27.84 -8.51 -2.94
C ILE A 7 -26.33 -8.82 -3.06
N ALA A 8 -25.93 -10.06 -2.75
CA ALA A 8 -24.52 -10.48 -2.88
C ALA A 8 -24.02 -10.34 -4.33
N ILE A 9 -24.82 -10.78 -5.30
CA ILE A 9 -24.50 -10.65 -6.74
C ILE A 9 -24.34 -9.18 -7.11
N GLY A 10 -25.28 -8.31 -6.73
CA GLY A 10 -25.19 -6.88 -7.02
C GLY A 10 -23.95 -6.21 -6.40
N LEU A 11 -23.55 -6.63 -5.20
CA LEU A 11 -22.31 -6.15 -4.58
C LEU A 11 -21.06 -6.62 -5.35
N ILE A 12 -21.02 -7.88 -5.79
CA ILE A 12 -19.92 -8.43 -6.61
C ILE A 12 -19.79 -7.65 -7.92
N GLU A 13 -20.91 -7.43 -8.62
CA GLU A 13 -20.94 -6.65 -9.87
C GLU A 13 -20.44 -5.21 -9.65
N ASN A 14 -20.84 -4.57 -8.54
CA ASN A 14 -20.35 -3.24 -8.20
C ASN A 14 -18.84 -3.23 -7.91
N ILE A 15 -18.30 -4.26 -7.25
CA ILE A 15 -16.85 -4.40 -6.96
C ILE A 15 -16.03 -4.64 -8.24
N GLN A 16 -16.61 -5.28 -9.26
CA GLN A 16 -15.94 -5.56 -10.52
C GLN A 16 -15.87 -4.36 -11.48
N ARG A 17 -16.39 -3.21 -11.07
CA ARG A 17 -16.27 -1.98 -11.86
C ARG A 17 -14.82 -1.50 -11.94
N GLU A 18 -14.43 -1.05 -13.14
CA GLU A 18 -13.05 -0.62 -13.44
C GLU A 18 -12.72 0.77 -12.89
N ASP A 19 -13.71 1.56 -12.48
CA ASP A 19 -13.55 2.94 -12.02
C ASP A 19 -13.41 3.11 -10.50
N LEU A 20 -13.43 2.00 -9.74
CA LEU A 20 -13.27 2.06 -8.28
C LEU A 20 -11.83 2.42 -7.88
N ASN A 21 -11.72 3.28 -6.87
CA ASN A 21 -10.44 3.49 -6.22
C ASN A 21 -10.13 2.31 -5.25
N PRO A 22 -8.85 2.09 -4.88
CA PRO A 22 -8.47 0.94 -4.05
C PRO A 22 -9.15 0.86 -2.68
N VAL A 23 -9.58 2.00 -2.11
CA VAL A 23 -10.28 2.03 -0.82
C VAL A 23 -11.73 1.58 -1.00
N GLU A 24 -12.43 2.07 -2.02
CA GLU A 24 -13.79 1.63 -2.36
C GLU A 24 -13.84 0.13 -2.63
N GLU A 25 -12.89 -0.38 -3.41
CA GLU A 25 -12.79 -1.81 -3.68
C GLU A 25 -12.56 -2.60 -2.38
N GLY A 26 -11.61 -2.17 -1.55
CA GLY A 26 -11.34 -2.78 -0.25
C GLY A 26 -12.58 -2.83 0.65
N LEU A 27 -13.35 -1.74 0.71
CA LEU A 27 -14.59 -1.66 1.48
C LEU A 27 -15.64 -2.64 0.94
N GLY A 28 -15.82 -2.73 -0.38
CA GLY A 28 -16.73 -3.71 -0.99
C GLY A 28 -16.36 -5.15 -0.63
N LEU A 29 -15.07 -5.51 -0.72
CA LEU A 29 -14.59 -6.83 -0.31
C LEU A 29 -14.83 -7.10 1.18
N LYS A 30 -14.67 -6.08 2.04
CA LYS A 30 -14.92 -6.20 3.48
C LYS A 30 -16.40 -6.45 3.78
N ARG A 31 -17.31 -5.78 3.06
CA ARG A 31 -18.75 -6.02 3.16
C ARG A 31 -19.13 -7.45 2.76
N LEU A 32 -18.51 -8.02 1.73
CA LEU A 32 -18.72 -9.44 1.39
C LEU A 32 -18.37 -10.39 2.54
N GLN A 33 -17.33 -10.08 3.32
CA GLN A 33 -16.95 -10.89 4.48
C GLN A 33 -17.91 -10.69 5.66
N ASP A 34 -18.23 -9.43 5.96
CA ASP A 34 -18.95 -9.08 7.19
C ASP A 34 -20.46 -9.32 7.05
N GLU A 35 -21.05 -9.02 5.89
CA GLU A 35 -22.49 -9.13 5.66
C GLU A 35 -22.92 -10.54 5.20
N PHE A 36 -22.03 -11.27 4.50
CA PHE A 36 -22.35 -12.59 3.92
C PHE A 36 -21.51 -13.74 4.49
N GLY A 37 -20.61 -13.45 5.44
CA GLY A 37 -19.79 -14.47 6.11
C GLY A 37 -18.79 -15.17 5.20
N LEU A 38 -18.46 -14.58 4.04
CA LEU A 38 -17.56 -15.19 3.08
C LEU A 38 -16.11 -15.14 3.59
N SER A 39 -15.39 -16.24 3.43
CA SER A 39 -13.94 -16.27 3.67
C SER A 39 -13.19 -15.48 2.59
N GLN A 40 -11.94 -15.10 2.86
CA GLN A 40 -11.08 -14.45 1.85
C GLN A 40 -10.93 -15.28 0.56
N GLU A 41 -10.95 -16.61 0.67
CA GLU A 41 -10.87 -17.50 -0.50
C GLU A 41 -12.14 -17.40 -1.35
N GLN A 42 -13.32 -17.49 -0.71
CA GLN A 42 -14.61 -17.39 -1.39
C GLN A 42 -14.83 -16.00 -2.00
N VAL A 43 -14.42 -14.94 -1.31
CA VAL A 43 -14.45 -13.58 -1.88
C VAL A 43 -13.56 -13.49 -3.12
N ALA A 44 -12.35 -14.05 -3.06
CA ALA A 44 -11.41 -14.04 -4.18
C ALA A 44 -11.96 -14.79 -5.40
N GLU A 45 -12.55 -15.97 -5.20
CA GLU A 45 -13.23 -16.74 -6.24
C GLU A 45 -14.38 -15.94 -6.85
N ALA A 46 -15.26 -15.37 -6.02
CA ALA A 46 -16.44 -14.62 -6.46
C ALA A 46 -16.07 -13.38 -7.30
N VAL A 47 -15.00 -12.68 -6.94
CA VAL A 47 -14.56 -11.46 -7.67
C VAL A 47 -13.53 -11.74 -8.77
N GLY A 48 -13.14 -13.01 -8.98
CA GLY A 48 -12.20 -13.41 -10.03
C GLY A 48 -10.75 -12.95 -9.79
N ARG A 49 -10.32 -12.87 -8.53
CA ARG A 49 -8.97 -12.42 -8.14
C ARG A 49 -8.25 -13.48 -7.31
N SER A 50 -6.95 -13.30 -7.10
CA SER A 50 -6.22 -14.18 -6.19
C SER A 50 -6.56 -13.86 -4.73
N ARG A 51 -6.54 -14.89 -3.87
CA ARG A 51 -6.66 -14.72 -2.42
C ARG A 51 -5.69 -13.69 -1.85
N SER A 52 -4.46 -13.66 -2.37
CA SER A 52 -3.44 -12.69 -1.96
C SER A 52 -3.77 -11.26 -2.40
N ALA A 53 -4.43 -11.05 -3.54
CA ALA A 53 -4.91 -9.74 -3.96
C ALA A 53 -5.99 -9.22 -3.01
N VAL A 54 -6.98 -10.05 -2.68
CA VAL A 54 -8.05 -9.72 -1.71
C VAL A 54 -7.46 -9.40 -0.34
N ALA A 55 -6.57 -10.25 0.17
CA ALA A 55 -5.91 -10.02 1.46
C ALA A 55 -5.13 -8.70 1.49
N ASN A 56 -4.42 -8.37 0.42
CA ASN A 56 -3.69 -7.11 0.33
C ASN A 56 -4.62 -5.89 0.30
N MET A 57 -5.73 -5.97 -0.45
CA MET A 57 -6.71 -4.88 -0.53
C MET A 57 -7.32 -4.58 0.85
N LEU A 58 -7.72 -5.63 1.57
CA LEU A 58 -8.28 -5.51 2.91
C LEU A 58 -7.27 -4.93 3.91
N ARG A 59 -5.99 -5.26 3.76
CA ARG A 59 -4.92 -4.67 4.58
C ARG A 59 -4.75 -3.17 4.33
N LEU A 60 -5.06 -2.66 3.15
CA LEU A 60 -4.97 -1.21 2.90
C LEU A 60 -5.95 -0.44 3.79
N LEU A 61 -7.09 -1.04 4.15
CA LEU A 61 -8.08 -0.41 5.06
C LEU A 61 -7.55 -0.17 6.48
N SER A 62 -6.40 -0.75 6.85
CA SER A 62 -5.75 -0.51 8.14
C SER A 62 -4.70 0.61 8.09
N LEU A 63 -4.58 1.32 6.96
CA LEU A 63 -3.75 2.50 6.87
C LEU A 63 -4.30 3.62 7.77
N GLU A 64 -3.43 4.53 8.18
CA GLU A 64 -3.82 5.75 8.86
C GLU A 64 -4.77 6.56 7.98
N SER A 65 -5.78 7.18 8.59
CA SER A 65 -6.87 7.89 7.90
C SER A 65 -6.38 8.88 6.84
N GLU A 66 -5.29 9.60 7.12
CA GLU A 66 -4.71 10.54 6.16
C GLU A 66 -4.12 9.84 4.93
N VAL A 67 -3.51 8.67 5.12
CA VAL A 67 -2.91 7.87 4.03
C VAL A 67 -4.01 7.20 3.20
N LEU A 68 -5.10 6.75 3.83
CA LEU A 68 -6.31 6.33 3.11
C LEU A 68 -6.85 7.45 2.23
N GLY A 69 -6.96 8.67 2.77
CA GLY A 69 -7.43 9.82 1.98
C GLY A 69 -6.52 10.14 0.78
N MET A 70 -5.20 9.97 0.92
CA MET A 70 -4.27 10.13 -0.22
C MET A 70 -4.49 9.07 -1.30
N LEU A 71 -4.79 7.83 -0.90
CA LEU A 71 -5.10 6.72 -1.81
C LEU A 71 -6.44 6.94 -2.53
N GLU A 72 -7.47 7.40 -1.82
CA GLU A 72 -8.78 7.77 -2.41
C GLU A 72 -8.64 8.88 -3.46
N ARG A 73 -7.84 9.92 -3.17
CA ARG A 73 -7.58 11.02 -4.10
C ARG A 73 -6.57 10.67 -5.20
N SER A 74 -6.11 9.42 -5.27
CA SER A 74 -5.11 8.96 -6.24
C SER A 74 -3.77 9.74 -6.18
N GLU A 75 -3.43 10.30 -5.01
CA GLU A 75 -2.09 10.84 -4.75
C GLU A 75 -1.07 9.72 -4.51
N LEU A 76 -1.57 8.55 -4.09
CA LEU A 76 -0.81 7.31 -3.92
C LEU A 76 -1.52 6.18 -4.64
N ASP A 77 -0.77 5.36 -5.37
CA ASP A 77 -1.28 4.08 -5.85
C ASP A 77 -1.22 2.99 -4.77
N ALA A 78 -1.99 1.90 -4.98
CA ALA A 78 -2.00 0.72 -4.11
C ALA A 78 -0.59 0.11 -3.88
N GLY A 79 0.32 0.25 -4.84
CA GLY A 79 1.72 -0.16 -4.70
C GLY A 79 2.46 0.60 -3.60
N HIS A 80 2.31 1.93 -3.54
CA HIS A 80 2.89 2.75 -2.47
C HIS A 80 2.26 2.42 -1.12
N ALA A 81 0.93 2.32 -1.12
CA ALA A 81 0.12 1.99 0.05
C ALA A 81 0.57 0.67 0.72
N LYS A 82 0.82 -0.38 -0.08
CA LYS A 82 1.34 -1.67 0.40
C LYS A 82 2.67 -1.56 1.14
N VAL A 83 3.58 -0.70 0.65
CA VAL A 83 4.89 -0.50 1.27
C VAL A 83 4.76 0.29 2.56
N LEU A 84 3.88 1.29 2.58
CA LEU A 84 3.63 2.13 3.75
C LEU A 84 3.02 1.36 4.93
N LEU A 85 2.34 0.23 4.69
CA LEU A 85 1.86 -0.67 5.75
C LEU A 85 2.96 -1.21 6.69
N ALA A 86 4.24 -1.10 6.32
CA ALA A 86 5.35 -1.45 7.20
C ALA A 86 5.62 -0.41 8.31
N LEU A 87 4.99 0.76 8.23
CA LEU A 87 5.04 1.82 9.24
C LEU A 87 3.66 1.99 9.90
N SER A 88 3.60 2.64 11.04
CA SER A 88 2.35 2.94 11.77
C SER A 88 2.32 4.37 12.31
N GLY A 89 1.13 4.86 12.67
CA GLY A 89 0.95 6.17 13.29
C GLY A 89 1.57 7.32 12.50
N GLY A 90 2.16 8.27 13.21
CA GLY A 90 2.76 9.46 12.59
C GLY A 90 3.91 9.16 11.61
N ASP A 91 4.60 8.02 11.75
CA ASP A 91 5.65 7.62 10.81
C ASP A 91 5.09 7.27 9.44
N GLN A 92 3.99 6.52 9.41
CA GLN A 92 3.31 6.17 8.16
C GLN A 92 2.85 7.42 7.41
N VAL A 93 2.22 8.35 8.13
CA VAL A 93 1.75 9.64 7.57
C VAL A 93 2.91 10.48 7.03
N ARG A 94 4.01 10.59 7.79
CA ARG A 94 5.20 11.34 7.34
C ARG A 94 5.84 10.73 6.10
N ALA A 95 5.91 9.40 6.03
CA ALA A 95 6.44 8.71 4.86
C ALA A 95 5.56 8.93 3.63
N ALA A 96 4.24 8.77 3.78
CA ALA A 96 3.27 9.02 2.73
C ALA A 96 3.39 10.43 2.15
N ARG A 97 3.44 11.46 3.01
CA ARG A 97 3.67 12.86 2.58
C ARG A 97 4.98 13.02 1.81
N ASN A 98 6.06 12.31 2.20
CA ASN A 98 7.33 12.35 1.49
C ASN A 98 7.23 11.73 0.09
N VAL A 99 6.50 10.62 -0.03
CA VAL A 99 6.21 9.95 -1.31
C VAL A 99 5.47 10.89 -2.25
N CYS A 100 4.35 11.49 -1.80
CA CYS A 100 3.56 12.42 -2.61
C CYS A 100 4.39 13.65 -3.00
N LYS A 101 5.04 14.30 -2.04
CA LYS A 101 5.81 15.54 -2.26
C LYS A 101 6.94 15.36 -3.28
N ARG A 102 7.56 14.18 -3.31
CA ARG A 102 8.71 13.89 -4.16
C ARG A 102 8.37 13.00 -5.36
N GLN A 103 7.09 12.65 -5.53
CA GLN A 103 6.60 11.76 -6.59
C GLN A 103 7.46 10.50 -6.69
N LEU A 104 7.71 9.85 -5.54
CA LEU A 104 8.54 8.66 -5.50
C LEU A 104 7.83 7.50 -6.20
N SER A 105 8.59 6.71 -6.94
CA SER A 105 8.14 5.39 -7.40
C SER A 105 7.99 4.41 -6.23
N VAL A 106 7.26 3.31 -6.44
CA VAL A 106 7.12 2.22 -5.47
C VAL A 106 8.49 1.72 -4.98
N ARG A 107 9.43 1.50 -5.89
CA ARG A 107 10.79 1.05 -5.55
C ARG A 107 11.56 2.07 -4.70
N GLN A 108 11.41 3.36 -4.97
CA GLN A 108 12.00 4.42 -4.14
C GLN A 108 11.32 4.50 -2.77
N THR A 109 10.02 4.23 -2.72
CA THR A 109 9.24 4.16 -1.49
C THR A 109 9.69 2.99 -0.61
N GLU A 110 9.96 1.83 -1.19
CA GLU A 110 10.56 0.69 -0.47
C GLU A 110 11.91 1.05 0.15
N ALA A 111 12.77 1.75 -0.61
CA ALA A 111 14.06 2.21 -0.11
C ALA A 111 13.91 3.21 1.04
N LEU A 112 12.96 4.16 0.91
CA LEU A 112 12.63 5.13 1.95
C LEU A 112 12.17 4.45 3.23
N VAL A 113 11.20 3.53 3.14
CA VAL A 113 10.64 2.82 4.29
C VAL A 113 11.68 1.90 4.94
N ARG A 114 12.54 1.23 4.14
CA ARG A 114 13.64 0.42 4.67
C ARG A 114 14.67 1.24 5.46
N GLY A 115 14.91 2.47 5.03
CA GLY A 115 15.79 3.42 5.72
C GLY A 115 15.13 4.19 6.86
N TRP A 116 13.83 3.99 7.10
CA TRP A 116 13.06 4.78 8.04
C TRP A 116 13.56 4.61 9.47
N GLY A 117 13.80 5.72 10.17
CA GLY A 117 14.33 5.70 11.54
C GLY A 117 15.81 5.30 11.68
N GLN A 118 16.52 4.97 10.60
CA GLN A 118 17.96 4.74 10.68
C GLN A 118 18.70 6.08 10.84
N LYS A 119 19.46 6.25 11.93
CA LYS A 119 20.42 7.36 12.05
C LYS A 119 21.39 7.29 10.86
N PRO A 120 21.71 8.42 10.21
CA PRO A 120 22.66 8.42 9.11
C PRO A 120 23.97 7.79 9.59
N ARG A 121 24.39 6.69 8.96
CA ARG A 121 25.72 6.12 9.22
C ARG A 121 26.73 7.21 8.83
N PRO A 122 27.66 7.59 9.71
CA PRO A 122 28.66 8.60 9.35
C PRO A 122 29.36 8.11 8.09
N SER A 123 29.27 8.90 7.03
CA SER A 123 29.93 8.61 5.77
C SER A 123 31.41 8.43 6.09
N ARG A 124 31.92 7.21 5.88
CA ARG A 124 33.34 6.93 6.00
C ARG A 124 34.02 7.76 4.93
N ARG A 125 34.47 8.97 5.29
CA ARG A 125 35.29 9.83 4.44
C ARG A 125 36.42 8.95 3.94
N LEU A 126 36.38 8.61 2.66
CA LEU A 126 37.52 8.06 1.96
C LEU A 126 38.57 9.17 2.04
N THR A 127 39.55 9.02 2.92
CA THR A 127 40.75 9.84 2.86
C THR A 127 41.34 9.64 1.47
N PRO A 128 41.55 10.69 0.68
CA PRO A 128 42.32 10.54 -0.54
C PRO A 128 43.71 10.09 -0.09
N THR A 129 44.08 8.86 -0.45
CA THR A 129 45.48 8.42 -0.36
C THR A 129 46.26 9.40 -1.21
N SER A 130 46.93 10.35 -0.56
CA SER A 130 47.85 11.28 -1.19
C SER A 130 48.93 10.45 -1.86
N ALA A 131 48.88 10.41 -3.18
CA ALA A 131 49.99 10.02 -4.02
C ALA A 131 51.15 11.00 -3.74
N GLY A 132 52.08 10.58 -2.89
CA GLY A 132 53.35 11.25 -2.64
C GLY A 132 54.35 10.86 -3.71
N TRP A 133 54.54 11.75 -4.68
CA TRP A 133 55.60 11.78 -5.67
C TRP A 133 57.00 11.95 -5.03
N ARG A 134 58.02 11.44 -5.73
CA ARG A 134 59.46 11.19 -5.40
C ARG A 134 60.31 12.51 -5.36
N PRO A 135 61.67 12.58 -5.29
CA PRO A 135 62.75 11.56 -5.16
C PRO A 135 63.94 11.95 -4.22
N THR A 136 64.89 11.03 -4.02
CA THR A 136 66.37 11.25 -4.11
C THR A 136 67.05 9.91 -4.32
#